data_AF-I2E246-F1
#
_entry.id   AF-I2E246-F1
#
_cell.length_a   1.000
_cell.length_b   1.000
_cell.length_c   1.000
_cell.angle_alpha   90.00
_cell.angle_beta   90.00
_cell.angle_gamma   90.00
#
_symmetry.space_group_name_H-M   'P 1'
#
loop_
_entity.id
_entity.type
_entity.pdbx_description
1 polymer ?
#
loop_
_entity_poly.entity_id
_entity_poly.type
_entity_poly.pdbx_seq_one_letter_code
_entity_poly.pdbx_strand_id
1 'polypeptide(L)' 'MTQTFSKTRQRAESAFNKVQSQFFARDQAAEEQDFVTLARDAKTARLREARLAKESDDRARATSALITRRAKPA' A
#
# COMPACT_ATOMS: atom_id res chain seq x y z
N MET A 1 29.15 7.45 36.22
CA MET A 1 28.33 8.24 37.17
C MET A 1 26.93 7.62 37.25
N THR A 2 26.61 6.90 38.31
CA THR A 2 25.26 6.38 38.54
C THR A 2 24.54 7.34 39.49
N GLN A 3 23.62 8.15 38.97
CA GLN A 3 22.77 8.97 39.83
C GLN A 3 21.78 8.05 40.55
N THR A 4 21.89 7.94 41.87
CA THR A 4 20.95 7.18 42.69
C THR A 4 19.68 7.99 42.86
N PHE A 5 18.68 7.72 42.04
CA PHE A 5 17.38 8.40 42.11
C PHE A 5 16.52 7.86 43.26
N SER A 6 15.64 8.71 43.81
CA SER A 6 14.66 8.27 44.78
C SER A 6 13.71 7.23 44.16
N LYS A 7 13.16 6.33 44.97
CA LYS A 7 12.22 5.29 44.51
C LYS A 7 11.01 5.89 43.77
N THR A 8 10.56 7.06 44.19
CA THR A 8 9.47 7.80 43.54
C THR A 8 9.85 8.23 42.12
N ARG A 9 11.06 8.74 41.94
CA ARG A 9 11.56 9.16 40.62
C ARG A 9 11.72 7.97 39.67
N GLN A 10 12.29 6.86 40.12
CA GLN A 10 12.39 5.64 39.30
C GLN A 10 11.02 5.12 38.83
N ARG A 11 10.01 5.17 39.72
CA ARG A 11 8.63 4.78 39.36
C ARG A 11 8.03 5.74 38.33
N ALA A 12 8.23 7.04 38.48
CA ALA A 12 7.75 8.04 37.53
C ALA A 12 8.41 7.85 36.15
N GLU A 13 9.73 7.65 36.11
CA GLU A 13 10.47 7.37 34.87
C GLU A 13 10.01 6.06 34.20
N SER A 14 9.80 5.00 34.98
CA SER A 14 9.27 3.73 34.46
C SER A 14 7.87 3.88 33.86
N ALA A 15 6.99 4.64 34.53
CA ALA A 15 5.64 4.91 34.04
C ALA A 15 5.67 5.76 32.76
N PHE A 16 6.51 6.79 32.72
CA PHE A 16 6.70 7.65 31.55
C PHE A 16 7.20 6.84 30.35
N ASN A 17 8.26 6.04 30.54
CA ASN A 17 8.81 5.18 29.49
C ASN A 17 7.78 4.18 28.97
N LYS A 18 6.92 3.64 29.84
CA LYS A 18 5.83 2.73 29.45
C LYS A 18 4.76 3.43 28.61
N VAL A 19 4.40 4.66 28.95
CA VAL A 19 3.44 5.44 28.16
C VAL A 19 4.04 5.81 26.81
N GLN A 20 5.29 6.26 26.80
CA GLN A 20 6.02 6.63 25.59
C GLN A 20 6.16 5.45 24.63
N SER A 21 6.54 4.26 25.12
CA SER A 21 6.68 3.06 24.27
C SER A 21 5.36 2.61 23.65
N GLN A 22 4.25 2.72 24.39
CA GLN A 22 2.92 2.40 23.87
C GLN A 22 2.45 3.40 22.80
N PHE A 23 2.84 4.67 22.92
CA PHE A 23 2.52 5.70 21.91
C PHE A 23 3.20 5.37 20.58
N PHE A 24 4.52 5.18 20.59
CA PHE A 24 5.26 4.80 19.38
C PHE A 24 4.82 3.47 18.79
N ALA A 25 4.47 2.48 19.61
CA ALA A 25 3.98 1.20 19.12
C ALA A 25 2.63 1.34 18.37
N ARG A 26 1.77 2.27 18.79
CA ARG A 26 0.49 2.53 18.11
C ARG A 26 0.69 3.30 16.82
N ASP A 27 1.54 4.32 16.83
CA ASP A 27 1.85 5.11 15.64
C ASP A 27 2.49 4.23 14.57
N GLN A 28 3.47 3.38 14.94
CA GLN A 28 4.07 2.42 14.02
C GLN A 28 3.02 1.43 13.46
N ALA A 29 2.11 0.93 14.29
CA ALA A 29 1.05 0.04 13.82
C ALA A 29 0.08 0.73 12.82
N ALA A 30 -0.18 2.03 12.99
CA ALA A 30 -0.96 2.81 12.05
C ALA A 30 -0.21 3.02 10.72
N GLU A 31 1.07 3.41 10.79
CA GLU A 31 1.93 3.57 9.61
C GLU A 31 2.04 2.27 8.79
N GLU A 32 2.15 1.12 9.45
CA GLU A 32 2.17 -0.19 8.79
C GLU A 32 0.86 -0.47 8.03
N GLN A 33 -0.30 -0.10 8.59
CA GLN A 33 -1.59 -0.27 7.92
C GLN A 33 -1.73 0.65 6.70
N ASP A 34 -1.28 1.89 6.82
CA ASP A 34 -1.30 2.86 5.73
C ASP A 34 -0.39 2.40 4.58
N PHE A 35 0.80 1.90 4.90
CA PHE A 35 1.72 1.34 3.90
C PHE A 35 1.10 0.17 3.14
N VAL A 36 0.43 -0.74 3.85
CA VAL A 36 -0.26 -1.88 3.23
C VAL A 36 -1.39 -1.41 2.31
N THR A 37 -2.14 -0.38 2.71
CA THR A 37 -3.23 0.20 1.91
C THR A 37 -2.67 0.84 0.64
N LEU A 38 -1.64 1.67 0.76
CA LEU A 38 -0.95 2.29 -0.37
C LEU A 38 -0.41 1.25 -1.36
N ALA A 39 0.19 0.16 -0.86
CA ALA A 39 0.70 -0.92 -1.71
C ALA A 39 -0.42 -1.63 -2.48
N ARG A 40 -1.58 -1.85 -1.85
CA ARG A 40 -2.75 -2.45 -2.50
C ARG A 40 -3.34 -1.53 -3.57
N ASP A 41 -3.44 -0.24 -3.28
CA ASP A 41 -3.97 0.74 -4.22
C ASP A 41 -3.05 0.89 -5.44
N ALA A 42 -1.73 0.99 -5.21
CA ALA A 42 -0.75 1.02 -6.29
C ALA A 42 -0.81 -0.24 -7.17
N LYS A 43 -0.95 -1.43 -6.57
CA LYS A 43 -1.14 -2.69 -7.32
C LYS A 43 -2.43 -2.67 -8.14
N THR A 44 -3.52 -2.19 -7.54
CA THR A 44 -4.83 -2.13 -8.21
C THR A 44 -4.82 -1.17 -9.39
N ALA A 45 -4.18 0.00 -9.26
CA ALA A 45 -3.98 0.95 -10.35
C ALA A 45 -3.23 0.30 -11.52
N ARG A 46 -2.07 -0.32 -11.26
CA ARG A 46 -1.28 -1.02 -12.28
C ARG A 46 -2.07 -2.13 -13.00
N LEU A 47 -2.82 -2.94 -12.26
CA LEU A 47 -3.63 -4.00 -12.85
C LEU A 47 -4.80 -3.45 -13.67
N ARG A 48 -5.38 -2.33 -13.26
CA ARG A 48 -6.44 -1.65 -14.01
C ARG A 48 -5.89 -1.09 -15.33
N GLU A 49 -4.75 -0.42 -15.31
CA GLU A 49 -4.07 0.07 -16.52
C GLU A 49 -3.75 -1.07 -17.49
N ALA A 50 -3.16 -2.17 -16.98
CA ALA A 50 -2.85 -3.34 -17.79
C ALA A 50 -4.11 -3.97 -18.42
N ARG A 51 -5.23 -4.00 -17.68
CA ARG A 51 -6.51 -4.47 -18.21
C ARG A 51 -7.01 -3.57 -19.35
N LEU A 52 -7.00 -2.26 -19.15
CA LEU A 52 -7.46 -1.30 -20.16
C LEU A 52 -6.62 -1.38 -21.44
N ALA A 53 -5.29 -1.48 -21.32
CA ALA A 53 -4.39 -1.64 -22.46
C ALA A 53 -4.69 -2.94 -23.24
N LYS A 54 -4.91 -4.05 -22.52
CA LYS A 54 -5.29 -5.32 -23.15
C LYS A 54 -6.64 -5.20 -23.87
N GLU A 55 -7.63 -4.60 -23.24
CA GLU A 55 -8.95 -4.40 -23.84
C GLU A 55 -8.90 -3.53 -25.10
N SER A 56 -8.08 -2.47 -25.12
CA SER A 56 -7.90 -1.65 -26.33
C SER A 56 -7.25 -2.45 -27.46
N ASP A 57 -6.22 -3.24 -27.14
CA ASP A 57 -5.53 -4.09 -28.11
C ASP A 57 -6.46 -5.16 -28.69
N ASP A 58 -7.24 -5.82 -27.84
CA ASP A 58 -8.20 -6.85 -28.25
C ASP A 58 -9.29 -6.25 -29.16
N ARG A 59 -9.79 -5.04 -28.85
CA ARG A 59 -10.74 -4.32 -29.71
C ARG A 59 -10.14 -3.92 -31.05
N ALA A 60 -8.89 -3.46 -31.06
CA ALA A 60 -8.18 -3.11 -32.30
C ALA A 60 -7.97 -4.34 -33.18
N ARG A 61 -7.53 -5.46 -32.59
CA ARG A 61 -7.36 -6.75 -33.28
C ARG A 61 -8.67 -7.28 -33.85
N ALA A 62 -9.74 -7.24 -33.06
CA ALA A 62 -11.07 -7.66 -33.50
C ALA A 62 -11.53 -6.82 -34.70
N THR A 63 -11.41 -5.49 -34.60
CA THR A 63 -11.76 -4.58 -35.70
C THR A 63 -10.95 -4.85 -36.96
N SER A 64 -9.63 -5.04 -36.83
CA SER A 64 -8.77 -5.40 -37.97
C SER A 64 -9.21 -6.71 -38.62
N ALA A 65 -9.50 -7.74 -37.82
CA ALA A 65 -9.96 -9.03 -38.35
C ALA A 65 -11.31 -8.92 -39.09
N LEU A 66 -12.23 -8.09 -38.58
CA LEU A 66 -13.51 -7.81 -39.24
C LEU A 66 -13.29 -7.13 -40.60
N ILE A 67 -12.39 -6.14 -40.68
CA ILE A 67 -12.04 -5.44 -41.92
C ILE A 67 -11.45 -6.41 -42.93
N THR A 68 -10.46 -7.21 -42.53
CA THR A 68 -9.82 -8.21 -43.41
C THR A 68 -10.83 -9.22 -43.93
N ARG A 69 -11.77 -9.70 -43.09
CA ARG A 69 -12.83 -10.61 -43.53
C ARG A 69 -13.74 -9.99 -44.57
N ARG A 70 -14.10 -8.71 -44.42
CA ARG A 70 -14.95 -7.98 -45.39
C ARG A 70 -14.22 -7.70 -46.71
N ALA A 71 -12.92 -7.50 -46.68
CA ALA A 71 -12.12 -7.20 -47.86
C ALA A 71 -11.78 -8.44 -48.71
N LYS A 72 -12.01 -9.65 -48.20
CA LYS A 72 -11.78 -10.88 -48.95
C LYS A 72 -12.89 -11.07 -49.99
N PRO A 73 -12.58 -11.13 -51.30
CA PRO A 73 -13.59 -11.41 -52.33
C PRO A 73 -14.15 -12.83 -52.17
N ALA A 74 -15.41 -13.01 -52.58
CA ALA A 74 -16.18 -14.25 -52.47
C ALA A 74 -15.56 -15.42 -53.27
#